data_AF-A0A940ZA15-F1
#
_entry.id   AF-A0A940ZA15-F1
#
_cell.length_a   1.000
_cell.length_b   1.000
_cell.length_c   1.000
_cell.angle_alpha   90.00
_cell.angle_beta   90.00
_cell.angle_gamma   90.00
#
_symmetry.space_group_name_H-M   'P 1'
#
loop_
_entity.id
_entity.type
_entity.pdbx_description
1 polymer ?
#
loop_
_entity_poly.entity_id
_entity_poly.type
_entity_poly.pdbx_seq_one_letter_code
_entity_poly.pdbx_strand_id
1 'polypeptide(L)'
;REGKGYIALVDESTQATWLVDDQRFANLFQGFDDNLGLVSLTACESAESDNPQGFMGIAPQLVRRGTPAVVAMQYSVLMKTAKVFFEDFYTTIAAKKPIDWAAQSARNAISLEFGLDNREFATPVLYMRAEDGNVF
;
A
#
# COMPACT_ATOMS: atom_id res chain seq x y z
N ARG A 1 8.13 -5.84 -22.67
CA ARG A 1 7.67 -6.41 -21.39
C ARG A 1 6.70 -5.41 -20.79
N GLU A 2 5.39 -5.61 -20.95
CA GLU A 2 4.39 -4.70 -20.37
C GLU A 2 4.35 -4.93 -18.86
N GLY A 3 4.74 -3.94 -18.06
CA GLY A 3 4.79 -4.00 -16.60
C GLY A 3 3.42 -4.04 -15.92
N LYS A 4 2.52 -4.93 -16.37
CA LYS A 4 1.20 -5.16 -15.79
C LYS A 4 1.32 -5.86 -14.44
N GLY A 5 0.70 -5.29 -13.41
CA GLY A 5 0.59 -5.90 -12.08
C GLY A 5 -0.55 -6.92 -12.03
N TYR A 6 -0.43 -7.91 -11.15
CA TYR A 6 -1.48 -8.90 -10.89
C TYR A 6 -1.61 -9.13 -9.38
N ILE A 7 -2.82 -9.34 -8.90
CA ILE A 7 -3.14 -9.86 -7.56
C ILE A 7 -3.79 -11.23 -7.72
N ALA A 8 -3.33 -12.19 -6.93
CA ALA A 8 -4.02 -13.46 -6.75
C ALA A 8 -5.04 -13.32 -5.61
N LEU A 9 -6.32 -13.45 -5.93
CA LEU A 9 -7.37 -13.62 -4.93
C LEU A 9 -7.55 -15.11 -4.70
N VAL A 10 -7.36 -15.56 -3.46
CA VAL A 10 -7.45 -16.97 -3.09
C VAL A 10 -8.70 -17.19 -2.25
N ASP A 11 -9.56 -18.10 -2.67
CA ASP A 11 -10.68 -18.57 -1.86
C ASP A 11 -10.19 -19.54 -0.80
N GLU A 12 -10.38 -19.21 0.47
CA GLU A 12 -9.91 -20.05 1.57
C GLU A 12 -10.59 -21.44 1.59
N SER A 13 -11.85 -21.52 1.17
CA SER A 13 -12.66 -22.74 1.26
C SER A 13 -12.41 -23.72 0.12
N THR A 14 -12.19 -23.22 -1.09
CA THR A 14 -12.02 -24.01 -2.32
C THR A 14 -10.58 -24.08 -2.79
N GLN A 15 -9.69 -23.24 -2.24
CA GLN A 15 -8.33 -23.02 -2.72
C GLN A 15 -8.27 -22.55 -4.18
N ALA A 16 -9.39 -22.05 -4.73
CA ALA A 16 -9.43 -21.47 -6.05
C ALA A 16 -8.67 -20.16 -6.07
N THR A 17 -7.79 -19.99 -7.06
CA THR A 17 -7.00 -18.77 -7.24
C THR A 17 -7.45 -18.03 -8.49
N TRP A 18 -7.89 -16.79 -8.33
CA TRP A 18 -8.19 -15.88 -9.44
C TRP A 18 -7.10 -14.84 -9.58
N LEU A 19 -6.41 -14.85 -10.71
CA LEU A 19 -5.49 -13.78 -11.09
C LEU A 19 -6.27 -12.59 -11.64
N VAL A 20 -6.16 -11.46 -10.95
CA VAL A 20 -6.78 -10.19 -11.31
C VAL A 20 -5.68 -9.24 -11.76
N ASP A 21 -5.75 -8.76 -13.00
CA ASP A 21 -4.84 -7.75 -13.50
C ASP A 21 -5.07 -6.38 -12.85
N ASP A 22 -4.05 -5.51 -12.93
CA ASP A 22 -4.07 -4.17 -12.36
C ASP A 22 -5.27 -3.30 -12.77
N GLN A 23 -5.72 -3.41 -14.02
CA GLN A 23 -6.88 -2.69 -14.52
C GLN A 23 -8.18 -3.20 -13.91
N ARG A 24 -8.38 -4.52 -13.87
CA ARG A 24 -9.56 -5.15 -13.26
C ARG A 24 -9.59 -4.90 -11.76
N PHE A 25 -8.46 -4.99 -11.08
CA PHE A 25 -8.38 -4.72 -9.65
C PHE A 25 -8.73 -3.27 -9.35
N ALA A 26 -8.17 -2.32 -10.09
CA ALA A 26 -8.47 -0.91 -9.90
C ALA A 26 -9.93 -0.55 -10.28
N ASN A 27 -10.57 -1.30 -11.16
CA ASN A 27 -12.00 -1.16 -11.47
C ASN A 27 -12.92 -1.50 -10.30
N LEU A 28 -12.50 -2.36 -9.36
CA LEU A 28 -13.33 -2.73 -8.21
C LEU A 28 -13.65 -1.51 -7.32
N PHE A 29 -12.82 -0.47 -7.39
CA PHE A 29 -12.94 0.73 -6.59
C PHE A 29 -13.65 1.89 -7.31
N GLN A 30 -14.05 1.69 -8.58
CA GLN A 30 -14.80 2.69 -9.33
C GLN A 30 -16.19 2.91 -8.71
N GLY A 31 -16.61 4.17 -8.60
CA GLY A 31 -17.91 4.54 -8.02
C GLY A 31 -17.90 4.75 -6.51
N PHE A 32 -16.74 4.58 -5.85
CA PHE A 32 -16.52 4.97 -4.45
C PHE A 32 -15.79 6.31 -4.32
N ASP A 33 -15.77 7.12 -5.38
CA ASP A 33 -14.96 8.34 -5.48
C ASP A 33 -15.24 9.34 -4.35
N ASP A 34 -16.46 9.34 -3.81
CA ASP A 34 -16.86 10.23 -2.70
C ASP A 34 -16.49 9.70 -1.30
N ASN A 35 -16.10 8.42 -1.18
CA ASN A 35 -15.93 7.74 0.13
C ASN A 35 -14.60 7.00 0.29
N LEU A 36 -13.84 6.77 -0.79
CA LEU A 36 -12.55 6.09 -0.74
C LEU A 36 -11.39 7.09 -0.67
N GLY A 37 -10.87 7.33 0.53
CA GLY A 37 -9.72 8.20 0.75
C GLY A 37 -8.36 7.53 0.50
N LEU A 38 -8.24 6.25 0.86
CA LEU A 38 -6.95 5.55 0.94
C LEU A 38 -7.09 4.05 0.65
N VAL A 39 -6.17 3.51 -0.14
CA VAL A 39 -5.93 2.05 -0.26
C VAL A 39 -4.54 1.72 0.32
N SER A 40 -4.46 0.68 1.15
CA SER A 40 -3.19 0.15 1.67
C SER A 40 -2.93 -1.24 1.09
N LEU A 41 -1.80 -1.41 0.41
CA LEU A 41 -1.36 -2.66 -0.20
C LEU A 41 -0.14 -3.19 0.54
N THR A 42 -0.33 -4.27 1.30
CA THR A 42 0.69 -4.87 2.13
C THR A 42 0.85 -6.34 1.81
N ALA A 43 2.08 -6.78 1.66
CA ALA A 43 2.46 -8.17 1.52
C ALA A 43 3.39 -8.47 2.71
N CYS A 44 2.97 -9.38 3.59
CA CYS A 44 3.73 -9.76 4.77
C CYS A 44 4.46 -11.07 4.47
N GLU A 45 5.73 -11.15 4.89
CA GLU A 45 6.62 -12.33 4.73
C GLU A 45 6.01 -13.71 5.05
N SER A 46 4.90 -13.78 5.80
CA SER A 46 4.16 -15.01 6.04
C SER A 46 3.44 -15.59 4.82
N ALA A 47 3.34 -14.87 3.70
CA ALA A 47 2.68 -15.35 2.49
C ALA A 47 3.70 -15.98 1.53
N GLU A 48 3.58 -17.29 1.34
CA GLU A 48 4.50 -18.19 0.61
C GLU A 48 4.69 -17.83 -0.88
N SER A 49 3.89 -16.89 -1.42
CA SER A 49 3.88 -16.46 -2.83
C SER A 49 4.13 -14.95 -3.02
N ASP A 50 4.64 -14.27 -1.98
CA ASP A 50 4.78 -12.82 -2.00
C ASP A 50 5.73 -12.32 -3.09
N ASN A 51 5.15 -11.61 -4.06
CA ASN A 51 5.87 -10.79 -5.02
C ASN A 51 5.39 -9.34 -4.92
N PRO A 52 5.96 -8.53 -3.99
CA PRO A 52 5.63 -7.12 -3.80
C PRO A 52 5.73 -6.28 -5.08
N GLN A 53 6.49 -6.77 -6.07
CA GLN A 53 6.60 -6.19 -7.41
C GLN A 53 5.23 -6.04 -8.10
N GLY A 54 4.24 -6.89 -7.77
CA GLY A 54 2.87 -6.77 -8.30
C GLY A 54 2.21 -5.44 -7.94
N PHE A 55 2.50 -4.89 -6.75
CA PHE A 55 1.94 -3.61 -6.32
C PHE A 55 2.48 -2.42 -7.11
N MET A 56 3.68 -2.53 -7.71
CA MET A 56 4.22 -1.46 -8.55
C MET A 56 3.44 -1.25 -9.84
N GLY A 57 2.68 -2.25 -10.32
CA GLY A 57 1.70 -2.05 -11.39
C GLY A 57 0.37 -1.52 -10.86
N ILE A 58 -0.07 -2.01 -9.72
CA ILE A 58 -1.43 -1.79 -9.20
C ILE A 58 -1.61 -0.41 -8.56
N ALA A 59 -0.67 0.02 -7.71
CA ALA A 59 -0.80 1.28 -6.99
C ALA A 59 -0.88 2.50 -7.95
N PRO A 60 -0.05 2.59 -9.01
CA PRO A 60 -0.21 3.65 -10.01
C PRO A 60 -1.55 3.60 -10.75
N GLN A 61 -2.09 2.41 -11.03
CA GLN A 61 -3.38 2.27 -11.73
C GLN A 61 -4.54 2.74 -10.84
N LEU A 62 -4.53 2.41 -9.56
CA LEU A 62 -5.52 2.90 -8.59
C LEU A 62 -5.56 4.43 -8.54
N VAL A 63 -4.40 5.07 -8.39
CA VAL A 63 -4.31 6.55 -8.38
C VAL A 63 -4.82 7.14 -9.70
N ARG A 64 -4.39 6.58 -10.84
CA ARG A 64 -4.87 7.01 -12.16
C ARG A 64 -6.39 6.91 -12.32
N ARG A 65 -7.03 5.92 -11.66
CA ARG A 65 -8.47 5.69 -11.73
C ARG A 65 -9.32 6.50 -10.75
N GLY A 66 -8.72 7.23 -9.82
CA GLY A 66 -9.47 8.12 -8.94
C GLY A 66 -9.07 8.06 -7.47
N THR A 67 -8.43 6.97 -7.04
CA THR A 67 -8.04 6.81 -5.63
C THR A 67 -7.12 7.96 -5.18
N PRO A 68 -7.47 8.73 -4.14
CA PRO A 68 -6.70 9.90 -3.71
C PRO A 68 -5.27 9.55 -3.30
N ALA A 69 -5.11 8.44 -2.59
CA ALA A 69 -3.80 7.93 -2.16
C ALA A 69 -3.77 6.40 -2.04
N VAL A 70 -2.60 5.83 -2.32
CA VAL A 70 -2.29 4.41 -2.14
C VAL A 70 -0.94 4.28 -1.44
N VAL A 71 -0.91 3.59 -0.32
CA VAL A 71 0.36 3.11 0.27
C VAL A 71 0.59 1.67 -0.19
N ALA A 72 1.80 1.38 -0.66
CA ALA A 72 2.18 0.03 -1.08
C ALA A 72 3.59 -0.31 -0.64
N MET A 73 3.82 -1.57 -0.25
CA MET A 73 5.16 -2.10 0.05
C MET A 73 5.87 -2.49 -1.25
N GLN A 74 6.98 -1.83 -1.60
CA GLN A 74 7.71 -2.13 -2.85
C GLN A 74 8.61 -3.38 -2.75
N TYR A 75 8.91 -3.81 -1.53
CA TYR A 75 9.68 -4.99 -1.18
C TYR A 75 8.96 -5.78 -0.09
N SER A 76 9.47 -6.96 0.22
CA SER A 76 9.03 -7.72 1.38
C SER A 76 9.37 -6.92 2.65
N VAL A 77 8.44 -6.91 3.59
CA VAL A 77 8.59 -6.21 4.87
C VAL A 77 8.35 -7.17 6.02
N LEU A 78 9.19 -7.08 7.05
CA LEU A 78 8.97 -7.87 8.26
C LEU A 78 7.67 -7.43 8.92
N MET A 79 6.93 -8.39 9.48
CA MET A 79 5.68 -8.11 10.20
C MET A 79 5.85 -7.05 11.29
N LYS A 80 6.96 -7.09 12.03
CA LYS A 80 7.30 -6.10 13.07
C LYS A 80 7.45 -4.69 12.52
N THR A 81 8.00 -4.56 11.31
CA THR A 81 8.24 -3.27 10.65
C THR A 81 6.97 -2.72 10.04
N ALA A 82 6.18 -3.59 9.39
CA ALA A 82 4.84 -3.22 8.92
C ALA A 82 3.95 -2.74 10.08
N LYS A 83 4.02 -3.40 11.24
CA LYS A 83 3.30 -2.98 12.44
C LYS A 83 3.68 -1.55 12.87
N VAL A 84 4.97 -1.27 13.05
CA VAL A 84 5.45 0.08 13.42
C VAL A 84 5.01 1.13 12.40
N PHE A 85 5.11 0.80 11.10
CA PHE A 85 4.64 1.68 10.04
C PHE A 85 3.15 2.01 10.20
N PHE A 86 2.29 1.00 10.30
CA PHE A 86 0.83 1.23 10.32
C PHE A 86 0.34 1.88 11.62
N GLU A 87 0.97 1.59 12.76
CA GLU A 87 0.64 2.24 14.02
C GLU A 87 0.88 3.75 13.92
N ASP A 88 2.07 4.19 13.47
CA ASP A 88 2.38 5.62 13.33
C ASP A 88 1.58 6.28 12.19
N PHE A 89 1.49 5.59 11.04
CA PHE A 89 0.79 6.08 9.85
C PHE A 89 -0.70 6.34 10.12
N TYR A 90 -1.41 5.36 10.67
CA TYR A 90 -2.83 5.53 10.99
C TYR A 90 -3.06 6.49 12.16
N THR A 91 -2.18 6.53 13.16
CA THR A 91 -2.25 7.54 14.24
C THR A 91 -2.14 8.96 13.67
N THR A 92 -1.20 9.17 12.74
CA THR A 92 -0.96 10.48 12.12
C THR A 92 -2.13 10.89 11.21
N ILE A 93 -2.70 9.95 10.46
CA ILE A 93 -3.91 10.18 9.67
C ILE A 93 -5.12 10.50 10.56
N ALA A 94 -5.32 9.76 11.65
CA ALA A 94 -6.40 9.99 12.60
C ALA A 94 -6.30 11.39 13.25
N ALA A 95 -5.08 11.91 13.40
CA ALA A 95 -4.80 13.27 13.81
C ALA A 95 -4.99 14.34 12.69
N LYS A 96 -5.63 13.97 11.58
CA LYS A 96 -5.92 14.83 10.42
C LYS A 96 -4.68 15.48 9.81
N LYS A 97 -3.54 14.78 9.84
CA LYS A 97 -2.34 15.22 9.13
C LYS A 97 -2.38 14.77 7.67
N PRO A 98 -1.75 15.54 6.76
CA PRO A 98 -1.57 15.13 5.37
C PRO A 98 -0.93 13.74 5.26
N ILE A 99 -1.36 12.97 4.25
CA ILE A 99 -0.94 11.57 4.11
C ILE A 99 0.54 11.40 3.74
N ASP A 100 1.12 12.36 3.04
CA ASP A 100 2.56 12.42 2.77
C ASP A 100 3.36 12.64 4.06
N TRP A 101 2.85 13.49 4.95
CA TRP A 101 3.40 13.65 6.30
C TRP A 101 3.29 12.36 7.10
N ALA A 102 2.14 11.68 7.06
CA ALA A 102 1.94 10.39 7.73
C ALA A 102 2.94 9.34 7.22
N ALA A 103 3.13 9.24 5.90
CA ALA A 103 4.10 8.31 5.32
C ALA A 103 5.54 8.63 5.76
N GLN A 104 5.93 9.91 5.77
CA GLN A 104 7.26 10.32 6.23
C GLN A 104 7.47 10.08 7.73
N SER A 105 6.47 10.38 8.56
CA SER A 105 6.50 10.12 10.00
C SER A 105 6.70 8.63 10.27
N ALA A 106 5.93 7.77 9.59
CA ALA A 106 5.99 6.33 9.77
C ALA A 106 7.33 5.74 9.31
N ARG A 107 7.91 6.24 8.21
CA ARG A 107 9.27 5.87 7.80
C ARG A 107 10.31 6.26 8.85
N ASN A 108 10.16 7.43 9.47
CA ASN A 108 11.06 7.86 10.55
C ASN A 108 10.90 6.98 11.80
N ALA A 109 9.67 6.59 12.15
CA ALA A 109 9.41 5.66 13.25
C ALA A 109 10.12 4.31 13.05
N ILE A 110 10.08 3.75 11.82
CA ILE A 110 10.84 2.55 11.47
C ILE A 110 12.35 2.77 11.69
N SER A 111 12.90 3.88 11.19
CA SER A 111 14.33 4.19 11.31
C SER A 111 14.77 4.38 12.76
N LEU A 112 13.92 4.93 13.62
CA LEU A 112 14.19 5.09 15.05
C LEU A 112 14.17 3.76 15.80
N GLU A 113 13.25 2.86 15.44
CA GLU A 113 13.09 1.57 16.11
C GLU A 113 14.13 0.53 15.64
N PHE A 114 14.42 0.48 14.33
CA PHE A 114 15.22 -0.59 13.71
C PHE A 114 16.55 -0.11 13.11
N GLY A 115 16.86 1.19 13.18
CA GLY A 115 18.07 1.77 12.62
C GLY A 115 18.03 1.95 11.09
N LEU A 116 19.14 2.48 10.55
CA LEU A 116 19.30 2.79 9.12
C LEU A 116 20.17 1.76 8.36
N ASP A 117 20.64 0.71 9.05
CA ASP A 117 21.51 -0.32 8.46
C ASP A 117 20.75 -1.34 7.59
N ASN A 118 19.41 -1.24 7.56
CA ASN A 118 18.54 -2.01 6.70
C ASN A 118 17.66 -1.09 5.83
N ARG A 119 17.04 -1.66 4.80
CA ARG A 119 16.19 -0.92 3.85
C ARG A 119 14.72 -0.90 4.22
N GLU A 120 14.31 -1.42 5.37
CA GLU A 120 12.89 -1.62 5.68
C GLU A 120 12.13 -0.30 5.82
N PHE A 121 12.80 0.77 6.29
CA PHE A 121 12.22 2.12 6.32
C PHE A 121 11.88 2.65 4.93
N ALA A 122 12.55 2.16 3.89
CA ALA A 122 12.33 2.57 2.51
C ALA A 122 11.31 1.68 1.78
N THR A 123 10.85 0.58 2.39
CA THR A 123 9.91 -0.35 1.76
C THR A 123 8.51 0.24 1.51
N PRO A 124 7.90 1.02 2.43
CA PRO A 124 6.61 1.64 2.18
C PRO A 124 6.75 2.76 1.14
N VAL A 125 5.93 2.75 0.10
CA VAL A 125 5.85 3.78 -0.95
C VAL A 125 4.45 4.38 -0.96
N LEU A 126 4.38 5.71 -1.09
CA LEU A 126 3.12 6.44 -1.23
C LEU A 126 2.96 6.88 -2.68
N TYR A 127 1.83 6.52 -3.28
CA TYR A 127 1.34 7.04 -4.55
C TYR A 127 0.13 7.92 -4.25
N MET A 128 0.08 9.14 -4.77
CA MET A 128 -1.04 10.03 -4.49
C MET A 128 -1.32 10.98 -5.65
N ARG A 129 -2.57 11.44 -5.68
CA ARG A 129 -3.06 12.52 -6.54
C ARG A 129 -3.78 13.63 -5.77
N ALA A 130 -4.06 13.43 -4.48
CA ALA A 130 -4.58 14.48 -3.62
C ALA A 130 -3.57 15.62 -3.54
N GLU A 131 -3.94 16.83 -3.95
CA GLU A 131 -3.00 17.95 -4.07
C GLU A 131 -2.47 18.43 -2.71
N ASP A 132 -3.30 18.36 -1.68
CA ASP A 132 -3.01 18.81 -0.31
C ASP A 132 -2.73 17.66 0.66
N GLY A 133 -2.74 16.41 0.17
CA GLY A 133 -2.58 15.21 0.97
C GLY A 133 -3.72 14.92 1.94
N ASN A 134 -4.84 15.62 1.86
CA ASN A 134 -6.02 15.34 2.67
C ASN A 134 -6.83 14.20 2.05
N VAL A 135 -7.07 13.16 2.83
CA VAL A 135 -7.80 11.96 2.39
C VAL A 135 -9.02 11.62 3.25
N PHE A 136 -9.27 12.38 4.33
CA PHE A 136 -10.42 12.21 5.25
C PHE A 136 -10.86 13.50 5.93
#